data_AF-A0A535KDA1-F1
#
_entry.id   AF-A0A535KDA1-F1
#
_cell.length_a   1.000
_cell.length_b   1.000
_cell.length_c   1.000
_cell.angle_alpha   90.00
_cell.angle_beta   90.00
_cell.angle_gamma   90.00
#
_symmetry.space_group_name_H-M   'P 1'
#
loop_
_entity.id
_entity.type
_entity.pdbx_description
1 polymer ?
#
loop_
_entity_poly.entity_id
_entity_poly.type
_entity_poly.pdbx_seq_one_letter_code
_entity_poly.pdbx_strand_id
1 'polypeptide(L)' 'LPYAYVAYEGEQHGFRQDKNIRRTFEGELYFLSRIFGFETADRIEPVEIENFIPRRGVKGAISFP' A
#
# COMPACT_ATOMS: atom_id res chain seq x y z
N LEU A 1 14.72 1.67 5.65
CA LEU A 1 13.46 0.98 6.07
C LEU A 1 12.47 1.12 4.92
N PRO A 2 11.60 0.13 4.66
CA PRO A 2 10.55 0.28 3.66
C PRO A 2 9.62 1.45 4.01
N TYR A 3 9.26 2.28 3.04
CA TYR A 3 8.33 3.38 3.23
C TYR A 3 7.53 3.66 1.95
N ALA A 4 6.44 4.40 2.08
CA ALA A 4 5.66 4.90 0.96
C ALA A 4 5.23 6.34 1.24
N TYR A 5 5.20 7.18 0.20
CA TYR A 5 4.71 8.56 0.29
C TYR A 5 3.61 8.78 -0.75
N VAL A 6 2.44 9.19 -0.29
CA VAL A 6 1.30 9.51 -1.14
C VAL A 6 0.76 10.86 -0.69
N ALA A 7 0.79 11.83 -1.60
CA ALA A 7 0.23 13.16 -1.39
C ALA A 7 -1.09 13.31 -2.14
N TYR A 8 -2.04 14.01 -1.53
CA TYR A 8 -3.34 14.30 -2.14
C TYR A 8 -3.48 15.79 -2.35
N GLU A 9 -3.73 16.19 -3.60
CA GLU A 9 -3.97 17.59 -3.94
C GLU A 9 -5.27 18.09 -3.27
N GLY A 10 -5.21 19.30 -2.70
CA GLY A 10 -6.35 19.94 -2.03
C GLY A 10 -6.66 19.40 -0.63
N GLU A 11 -5.85 18.49 -0.09
CA GLU A 11 -5.98 18.01 1.29
C GLU A 11 -4.98 18.68 2.24
N GLN A 12 -5.30 18.69 3.54
CA GLN A 12 -4.47 19.20 4.65
C GLN A 12 -4.52 18.21 5.84
N HIS A 13 -4.29 18.67 7.08
CA HIS A 13 -4.44 17.83 8.26
C HIS A 13 -5.88 17.34 8.42
N GLY A 14 -6.05 16.01 8.32
CA GLY A 14 -7.35 15.34 8.27
C GLY A 14 -7.93 15.38 6.86
N PHE A 15 -7.84 14.25 6.16
CA PHE A 15 -8.42 14.11 4.82
C PHE A 15 -9.94 14.24 4.87
N ARG A 16 -10.53 15.00 3.94
CA ARG A 16 -11.98 15.25 3.89
C ARG A 16 -12.67 14.69 2.66
N GLN A 17 -11.96 14.50 1.55
CA GLN A 17 -12.53 13.85 0.38
C GLN A 17 -12.60 12.34 0.62
N ASP A 18 -13.78 11.78 0.40
CA ASP A 18 -14.09 10.35 0.54
C ASP A 18 -13.08 9.47 -0.21
N LYS A 19 -12.75 9.84 -1.46
CA LYS A 19 -11.77 9.11 -2.28
C LYS A 19 -10.37 9.05 -1.64
N ASN A 20 -9.92 10.14 -0.99
CA ASN A 20 -8.57 10.23 -0.42
C ASN A 20 -8.49 9.49 0.91
N ILE A 21 -9.56 9.55 1.72
CA ILE A 21 -9.70 8.76 2.94
C ILE A 21 -9.63 7.26 2.58
N ARG A 22 -10.44 6.83 1.62
CA ARG A 22 -10.45 5.43 1.17
C ARG A 22 -9.09 5.00 0.62
N ARG A 23 -8.48 5.82 -0.26
CA ARG A 23 -7.17 5.51 -0.86
C ARG A 23 -6.06 5.38 0.17
N THR A 24 -6.14 6.13 1.26
CA THR A 24 -5.18 6.07 2.37
C THR A 24 -5.26 4.74 3.11
N PHE A 25 -6.47 4.30 3.50
CA PHE A 25 -6.66 3.00 4.16
C PHE A 25 -6.31 1.83 3.25
N GLU A 26 -6.70 1.89 1.97
CA GLU A 26 -6.35 0.89 0.98
C GLU A 26 -4.82 0.82 0.79
N GLY A 27 -4.16 1.97 0.68
CA GLY A 27 -2.70 2.05 0.57
C GLY A 27 -1.96 1.52 1.79
N GLU A 28 -2.46 1.81 2.99
CA GLU A 28 -1.94 1.26 4.24
C GLU A 28 -2.09 -0.26 4.27
N LEU A 29 -3.28 -0.79 3.95
CA LEU A 29 -3.52 -2.24 3.92
C LEU A 29 -2.62 -2.94 2.91
N TYR A 30 -2.45 -2.36 1.71
CA TYR A 30 -1.53 -2.88 0.70
C TYR A 30 -0.08 -2.85 1.18
N PHE A 31 0.37 -1.76 1.79
CA PHE A 31 1.73 -1.67 2.35
C PHE A 31 1.95 -2.78 3.39
N LEU A 32 1.04 -2.93 4.35
CA LEU A 32 1.13 -3.96 5.38
C LEU A 32 1.08 -5.38 4.79
N SER A 33 0.28 -5.62 3.74
CA SER A 33 0.21 -6.92 3.07
C SER A 33 1.55 -7.32 2.44
N ARG A 34 2.27 -6.35 1.86
CA ARG A 34 3.61 -6.58 1.33
C ARG A 34 4.67 -6.77 2.41
N ILE A 35 4.62 -5.99 3.50
CA ILE A 35 5.57 -6.11 4.61
C ILE A 35 5.42 -7.43 5.35
N PHE A 36 4.18 -7.84 5.63
CA PHE A 36 3.88 -9.05 6.42
C PHE A 36 3.60 -10.30 5.58
N GLY A 37 3.39 -10.15 4.28
CA GLY A 37 3.28 -11.28 3.36
C GLY A 37 1.94 -11.99 3.40
N PHE A 38 0.83 -11.25 3.43
CA PHE A 38 -0.52 -11.81 3.35
C PHE A 38 -1.25 -11.31 2.10
N GLU A 39 -2.29 -12.03 1.69
CA GLU A 39 -3.17 -11.63 0.59
C GLU A 39 -4.32 -10.77 1.12
N THR A 40 -4.64 -9.69 0.43
CA THR A 40 -5.80 -8.85 0.74
C THR A 40 -7.07 -9.51 0.22
N ALA A 41 -8.20 -9.28 0.89
CA ALA A 41 -9.49 -9.84 0.46
C ALA A 41 -9.91 -9.31 -0.92
N ASP A 42 -9.73 -8.01 -1.13
CA ASP A 42 -10.01 -7.33 -2.39
C ASP A 42 -8.73 -7.01 -3.16
N ARG A 43 -8.89 -6.73 -4.45
CA ARG A 43 -7.82 -6.15 -5.28
C ARG A 43 -7.68 -4.68 -4.95
N ILE A 44 -6.52 -4.30 -4.42
CA ILE A 44 -6.20 -2.93 -4.03
C ILE A 44 -5.21 -2.35 -5.03
N GLU A 45 -5.37 -1.06 -5.36
CA GLU A 45 -4.39 -0.34 -6.16
C GLU A 45 -3.03 -0.29 -5.44
N PRO A 46 -1.93 -0.75 -6.08
CA PRO A 46 -0.61 -0.74 -5.46
C PRO A 46 -0.18 0.65 -5.00
N VAL A 47 0.58 0.69 -3.91
CA VAL A 47 1.39 1.86 -3.54
C VAL A 47 2.84 1.53 -3.79
N GLU A 48 3.59 2.49 -4.32
CA GLU A 48 5.04 2.35 -4.49
C GLU A 48 5.70 2.28 -3.11
N ILE A 49 6.45 1.19 -2.87
CA ILE A 49 7.15 0.96 -1.61
C ILE A 49 8.64 1.06 -1.86
N GLU A 50 9.20 2.19 -1.43
CA GLU A 50 10.62 2.47 -1.50
C GLU A 50 11.40 1.61 -0.52
N ASN A 51 12.61 1.20 -0.89
CA ASN A 51 13.50 0.36 -0.08
C ASN A 51 12.87 -0.98 0.36
N PHE A 52 11.95 -1.53 -0.43
CA PHE A 52 11.31 -2.82 -0.14
C PHE A 52 12.06 -3.99 -0.80
N ILE A 53 12.53 -4.92 0.04
CA ILE A 53 13.10 -6.20 -0.41
C ILE A 53 12.16 -7.31 0.10
N PRO A 54 11.41 -7.99 -0.78
CA PRO A 54 10.53 -9.07 -0.35
C PRO A 54 11.34 -10.23 0.24
N ARG A 55 10.89 -10.76 1.39
CA ARG A 55 11.51 -11.94 1.99
C ARG A 55 11.23 -13.18 1.14
N ARG A 56 12.29 -13.93 0.79
CA ARG A 56 12.18 -15.22 0.11
C ARG A 56 11.31 -16.17 0.94
N GLY A 57 10.31 -16.80 0.29
CA GLY A 57 9.46 -17.83 0.91
C GLY A 57 8.02 -17.41 1.21
N VAL A 58 7.67 -16.13 1.05
CA VAL A 58 6.27 -15.68 1.11
C VAL A 58 5.60 -15.92 -0.25
N LYS A 59 4.66 -16.87 -0.32
CA LYS A 59 3.76 -16.99 -1.47
C LYS A 59 2.94 -15.71 -1.59
N GLY A 60 3.00 -15.07 -2.76
CA GLY A 60 2.40 -13.75 -3.03
C GLY A 60 3.41 -12.67 -3.44
N ALA A 61 4.72 -12.89 -3.24
CA ALA A 61 5.75 -11.91 -3.59
C ALA A 61 6.32 -12.04 -5.01
N ILE A 62 5.90 -13.03 -5.80
CA ILE A 62 6.43 -13.25 -7.16
C ILE A 62 5.30 -13.70 -8.08
N SER A 63 4.65 -12.74 -8.73
CA SER A 63 4.28 -12.78 -10.16
C SER A 63 3.46 -11.54 -10.46
N PHE A 64 3.98 -10.62 -11.26
CA PHE A 64 3.25 -9.92 -12.32
C PHE A 64 4.30 -9.43 -13.34
N PRO A 65 3.96 -9.33 -14.64
CA PRO A 65 4.91 -9.15 -15.75
C PRO A 65 5.71 -7.85 -15.67
#